data_AF-L7V3V9-F1
#
_entry.id   AF-L7V3V9-F1
#
_cell.length_a   1.000
_cell.length_b   1.000
_cell.length_c   1.000
_cell.angle_alpha   90.00
_cell.angle_beta   90.00
_cell.angle_gamma   90.00
#
_symmetry.space_group_name_H-M   'P 1'
#
loop_
_entity.id
_entity.type
_entity.pdbx_description
1 polymer ?
#
loop_
_entity_poly.entity_id
_entity_poly.type
_entity_poly.pdbx_seq_one_letter_code
_entity_poly.pdbx_strand_id
1 'polypeptide(L)'
;MLTELVDLPGGSFRMGSTSFYPEEASIHSVSVHAFAIERYPVTNAQFAEFVAATGYVTVAEQPLDPALYPGVNPDDLRPGAMVFRPTAGPVDLRDWRQWWDWAPGASWRHPWGPDSDVDDRADHPVVQVAYPDAVAYARWAGRRLPTEAEWEYAARGATTTTYAWGDEEKPAGQLMANTWQGKFPYRNDGALGWFGTSPVGTFPANGFGLFDMIGNVWEWTTTPFSAHHRIDQPPKACCAPAGPADPTISQTLKGGSHLCAPEYCHRYRPAARSPQSRDTATTHIGFRCVADR
;
A
#
# COMPACT_ATOMS: atom_id res chain seq x y z
N MET A 1 14.72 -10.74 -10.58
CA MET A 1 14.96 -9.58 -11.47
C MET A 1 14.06 -8.44 -11.01
N LEU A 2 14.61 -7.23 -10.85
CA LEU A 2 13.84 -6.05 -10.43
C LEU A 2 12.77 -5.67 -11.46
N THR A 3 11.68 -5.03 -11.01
CA THR A 3 10.61 -4.54 -11.88
C THR A 3 11.14 -3.51 -12.89
N GLU A 4 10.61 -3.55 -14.11
CA GLU A 4 10.87 -2.54 -15.13
C GLU A 4 10.46 -1.14 -14.65
N LEU A 5 11.31 -0.16 -14.91
CA LEU A 5 11.02 1.24 -14.62
C LEU A 5 10.39 1.92 -15.83
N VAL A 6 9.36 2.73 -15.58
CA VAL A 6 8.73 3.60 -16.56
C VAL A 6 9.14 5.04 -16.29
N ASP A 7 9.63 5.72 -17.31
CA ASP A 7 10.04 7.12 -17.20
C ASP A 7 8.84 8.05 -17.21
N LEU A 8 8.78 8.90 -16.19
CA LEU A 8 7.76 9.93 -16.08
C LEU A 8 8.41 11.31 -16.29
N PRO A 9 7.79 12.18 -17.12
CA PRO A 9 8.38 13.48 -17.46
C PRO A 9 8.40 14.46 -16.28
N GLY A 10 7.65 14.16 -15.21
CA GLY A 10 7.39 15.11 -14.14
C GLY A 10 6.57 16.31 -14.61
N GLY A 11 6.56 17.38 -13.81
CA GLY A 11 5.81 18.59 -14.08
C GLY A 11 4.84 18.93 -12.96
N SER A 12 3.99 19.92 -13.24
CA SER A 12 3.01 20.43 -12.28
C SER A 12 1.64 19.78 -12.47
N PHE A 13 1.01 19.38 -11.38
CA PHE A 13 -0.35 18.82 -11.37
C PHE A 13 -1.16 19.30 -10.17
N ARG A 14 -2.48 19.08 -10.23
CA ARG A 14 -3.40 19.35 -9.12
C ARG A 14 -3.47 18.13 -8.22
N MET A 15 -2.88 18.24 -7.02
CA MET A 15 -2.89 17.19 -6.00
C MET A 15 -4.09 17.36 -5.07
N GLY A 16 -4.66 16.24 -4.62
CA GLY A 16 -5.79 16.21 -3.67
C GLY A 16 -7.18 16.22 -4.33
N SER A 17 -8.20 16.31 -3.48
CA SER A 17 -9.63 16.32 -3.85
C SER A 17 -10.46 17.00 -2.77
N THR A 18 -11.64 17.52 -3.15
CA THR A 18 -12.65 18.05 -2.20
C THR A 18 -13.95 17.26 -2.22
N SER A 19 -14.01 16.16 -2.97
CA SER A 19 -15.28 15.45 -3.26
C SER A 19 -15.56 14.27 -2.33
N PHE A 20 -14.57 13.83 -1.54
CA PHE A 20 -14.67 12.59 -0.75
C PHE A 20 -14.29 12.82 0.71
N TYR A 21 -13.03 12.55 1.08
CA TYR A 21 -12.59 12.59 2.48
C TYR A 21 -11.91 13.92 2.83
N PRO A 22 -12.09 14.47 4.05
CA PRO A 22 -11.49 15.75 4.46
C PRO A 22 -9.98 15.81 4.35
N GLU A 23 -9.28 14.69 4.54
CA GLU A 23 -7.82 14.62 4.49
C GLU A 23 -7.23 14.76 3.08
N GLU A 24 -8.06 14.55 2.04
CA GLU A 24 -7.69 14.75 0.63
C GLU A 24 -7.68 16.23 0.24
N ALA A 25 -8.29 17.08 1.08
CA ALA A 25 -8.37 18.52 0.84
C ALA A 25 -7.11 19.25 1.36
N SER A 26 -6.77 20.42 0.82
CA SER A 26 -7.37 21.07 -0.35
C SER A 26 -6.69 20.67 -1.64
N ILE A 27 -7.35 20.96 -2.78
CA ILE A 27 -6.70 20.82 -4.09
C ILE A 27 -5.66 21.94 -4.24
N HIS A 28 -4.40 21.58 -4.44
CA HIS A 28 -3.29 22.51 -4.58
C HIS A 28 -2.36 22.10 -5.72
N SER A 29 -1.54 23.04 -6.21
CA SER A 29 -0.58 22.75 -7.28
C SER A 29 0.69 22.20 -6.66
N VAL A 30 1.20 21.08 -7.19
CA VAL A 30 2.47 20.47 -6.80
C VAL A 30 3.29 20.20 -8.05
N SER A 31 4.59 20.42 -7.98
CA SER A 31 5.54 20.07 -9.04
C SER A 31 6.40 18.90 -8.59
N VAL A 32 6.54 17.89 -9.44
CA VAL A 32 7.49 16.79 -9.26
C VAL A 32 8.53 16.86 -10.38
N HIS A 33 9.80 16.53 -10.06
CA HIS A 33 10.84 16.40 -11.09
C HIS A 33 10.56 15.18 -11.97
N ALA A 34 11.27 15.06 -13.10
CA ALA A 34 11.26 13.81 -13.85
C ALA A 34 11.89 12.70 -13.00
N PHE A 35 11.30 11.51 -13.04
CA PHE A 35 11.74 10.34 -12.29
C PHE A 35 11.31 9.06 -13.01
N ALA A 36 11.83 7.92 -12.59
CA ALA A 36 11.38 6.63 -13.09
C ALA A 36 10.66 5.85 -11.97
N ILE A 37 9.59 5.14 -12.29
CA ILE A 37 8.78 4.38 -11.32
C ILE A 37 8.60 2.93 -11.76
N GLU A 38 8.54 2.01 -10.79
CA GLU A 38 8.22 0.62 -11.07
C GLU A 38 6.84 0.48 -11.71
N ARG A 39 6.81 -0.23 -12.85
CA ARG A 39 5.58 -0.52 -13.60
C ARG A 39 4.52 -1.25 -12.74
N TYR A 40 5.00 -2.12 -11.85
CA TYR A 40 4.20 -2.98 -10.97
C TYR A 40 4.63 -2.79 -9.51
N PRO A 41 3.76 -3.09 -8.53
CA PRO A 41 4.21 -3.33 -7.15
C PRO A 41 5.28 -4.41 -7.08
N VAL A 42 6.12 -4.36 -6.03
CA VAL A 42 7.13 -5.40 -5.77
C VAL A 42 6.45 -6.73 -5.50
N THR A 43 6.89 -7.79 -6.18
CA THR A 43 6.29 -9.12 -6.06
C THR A 43 6.95 -9.97 -4.97
N ASN A 44 6.27 -11.05 -4.56
CA ASN A 44 6.83 -12.05 -3.64
C ASN A 44 8.17 -12.62 -4.15
N ALA A 45 8.29 -12.94 -5.44
CA ALA A 45 9.53 -13.45 -6.02
C ALA A 45 10.69 -12.45 -5.89
N GLN A 46 10.42 -11.18 -6.14
CA GLN A 46 11.43 -10.12 -6.05
C GLN A 46 11.85 -9.87 -4.60
N PHE A 47 10.89 -9.83 -3.69
CA PHE A 47 11.19 -9.69 -2.27
C PHE A 47 11.96 -10.90 -1.73
N ALA A 48 11.65 -12.10 -2.22
CA ALA A 48 12.41 -13.31 -1.89
C ALA A 48 13.87 -13.24 -2.36
N GLU A 49 14.16 -12.67 -3.52
CA GLU A 49 15.54 -12.42 -3.98
C GLU A 49 16.28 -11.46 -3.04
N PHE A 50 15.63 -10.37 -2.61
CA PHE A 50 16.19 -9.44 -1.62
C PHE A 50 16.53 -10.15 -0.31
N VAL A 51 15.59 -10.93 0.24
CA VAL A 51 15.80 -11.66 1.49
C VAL A 51 16.91 -12.70 1.33
N ALA A 52 16.94 -13.44 0.22
CA ALA A 52 17.98 -14.41 -0.06
C ALA A 52 19.37 -13.77 -0.20
N ALA A 53 19.46 -12.59 -0.81
CA ALA A 53 20.73 -11.88 -1.02
C ALA A 53 21.29 -11.22 0.24
N THR A 54 20.43 -10.86 1.20
CA THR A 54 20.81 -10.01 2.35
C THR A 54 20.66 -10.69 3.70
N GLY A 55 19.91 -11.79 3.78
CA GLY A 55 19.48 -12.39 5.05
C GLY A 55 18.54 -11.50 5.85
N TYR A 56 17.84 -10.56 5.19
CA TYR A 56 16.94 -9.61 5.84
C TYR A 56 15.78 -10.32 6.56
N VAL A 57 15.48 -9.87 7.77
CA VAL A 57 14.37 -10.32 8.61
C VAL A 57 13.39 -9.16 8.74
N THR A 58 12.14 -9.32 8.31
CA THR A 58 11.18 -8.22 8.31
C THR A 58 10.75 -7.82 9.72
N VAL A 59 10.16 -6.64 9.86
CA VAL A 59 9.62 -6.17 11.15
C VAL A 59 8.62 -7.19 11.73
N ALA A 60 7.77 -7.79 10.89
CA ALA A 60 6.81 -8.81 11.31
C ALA A 60 7.46 -10.10 11.84
N GLU A 61 8.70 -10.39 11.44
CA GLU A 61 9.46 -11.57 11.86
C GLU A 61 10.30 -11.30 13.12
N GLN A 62 10.43 -10.04 13.55
CA GLN A 62 11.25 -9.64 14.69
C GLN A 62 10.46 -9.66 16.02
N PRO A 63 11.14 -9.89 17.17
CA PRO A 63 10.53 -9.71 18.48
C PRO A 63 10.03 -8.27 18.69
N LEU A 64 8.85 -8.14 19.31
CA LEU A 64 8.30 -6.85 19.69
C LEU A 64 8.99 -6.35 20.96
N ASP A 65 9.42 -5.09 20.97
CA ASP A 65 9.95 -4.44 22.17
C ASP A 65 8.80 -4.04 23.11
N PRO A 66 8.67 -4.63 24.31
CA PRO A 66 7.60 -4.29 25.26
C PRO A 66 7.56 -2.80 25.62
N ALA A 67 8.69 -2.08 25.54
CA ALA A 67 8.74 -0.65 25.84
C ALA A 67 7.98 0.20 24.82
N LEU A 68 7.82 -0.30 23.58
CA LEU A 68 7.06 0.38 22.52
C LEU A 68 5.55 0.12 22.60
N TYR A 69 5.12 -0.90 23.35
CA TYR A 69 3.72 -1.34 23.45
C TYR A 69 3.24 -1.45 24.90
N PRO A 70 3.21 -0.34 25.66
CA PRO A 70 2.79 -0.37 27.06
C PRO A 70 1.33 -0.84 27.20
N GLY A 71 1.11 -1.86 28.03
CA GLY A 71 -0.21 -2.40 28.33
C GLY A 71 -0.66 -3.57 27.44
N VAL A 72 0.15 -3.98 26.47
CA VAL A 72 -0.07 -5.25 25.74
C VAL A 72 0.34 -6.42 26.63
N ASN A 73 -0.44 -7.50 26.61
CA ASN A 73 -0.13 -8.73 27.34
C ASN A 73 1.20 -9.31 26.80
N PRO A 74 2.19 -9.65 27.65
CA PRO A 74 3.45 -10.25 27.21
C PRO A 74 3.29 -11.47 26.28
N ASP A 75 2.24 -12.29 26.45
CA ASP A 75 1.97 -13.44 25.59
C ASP A 75 1.55 -13.05 24.15
N ASP A 76 1.09 -11.81 23.98
CA ASP A 76 0.71 -11.22 22.70
C ASP A 76 1.88 -10.49 22.02
N LEU A 77 3.01 -10.27 22.71
CA LEU A 77 4.25 -9.70 22.17
C LEU A 77 5.07 -10.72 21.36
N ARG A 78 4.38 -11.51 20.53
CA ARG A 78 5.00 -12.47 19.62
C ARG A 78 5.18 -11.83 18.23
N PRO A 79 6.29 -12.13 17.53
CA PRO A 79 6.44 -11.77 16.12
C PRO A 79 5.20 -12.19 15.34
N GLY A 80 4.73 -11.32 14.46
CA GLY A 80 3.49 -11.48 13.74
C GLY A 80 3.09 -10.19 13.05
N ALA A 81 1.88 -10.19 12.53
CA ALA A 81 1.33 -9.04 11.84
C ALA A 81 -0.20 -9.04 11.91
N MET A 82 -0.81 -7.94 11.48
CA MET A 82 -2.26 -7.83 11.40
C MET A 82 -2.79 -8.60 10.18
N VAL A 83 -3.81 -9.43 10.40
CA VAL A 83 -4.42 -10.27 9.37
C VAL A 83 -5.89 -9.95 9.24
N PHE A 84 -6.33 -9.72 8.00
CA PHE A 84 -7.75 -9.60 7.71
C PHE A 84 -8.42 -10.97 7.79
N ARG A 85 -9.51 -11.06 8.54
CA ARG A 85 -10.37 -12.25 8.63
C ARG A 85 -11.81 -11.88 8.29
N PRO A 86 -12.40 -12.47 7.23
CA PRO A 86 -13.80 -12.25 6.92
C PRO A 86 -14.69 -12.63 8.11
N THR A 87 -15.74 -11.83 8.35
CA THR A 87 -16.71 -12.14 9.40
C THR A 87 -17.75 -13.15 8.89
N ALA A 88 -18.40 -13.88 9.81
CA ALA A 88 -19.46 -14.83 9.44
C ALA A 88 -20.74 -14.16 8.89
N GLY A 89 -20.86 -12.84 9.05
CA GLY A 89 -22.01 -12.05 8.63
C GLY A 89 -21.80 -10.55 8.85
N PRO A 90 -22.85 -9.73 8.69
CA PRO A 90 -22.78 -8.29 8.90
C PRO A 90 -22.34 -7.92 10.33
N VAL A 91 -21.50 -6.90 10.44
CA VAL A 91 -20.96 -6.38 11.71
C VAL A 91 -20.96 -4.84 11.71
N ASP A 92 -20.76 -4.20 12.87
CA ASP A 92 -20.56 -2.75 12.95
C ASP A 92 -19.24 -2.33 12.28
N LEU A 93 -19.35 -1.64 11.15
CA LEU A 93 -18.20 -1.19 10.35
C LEU A 93 -17.34 -0.13 11.04
N ARG A 94 -17.75 0.42 12.18
CA ARG A 94 -16.92 1.34 12.98
C ARG A 94 -15.93 0.62 13.87
N ASP A 95 -16.13 -0.67 14.12
CA ASP A 95 -15.24 -1.48 14.94
C ASP A 95 -14.41 -2.44 14.09
N TRP A 96 -13.28 -1.91 13.60
CA TRP A 96 -12.37 -2.62 12.70
C TRP A 96 -11.77 -3.89 13.31
N ARG A 97 -11.74 -4.01 14.64
CA ARG A 97 -11.21 -5.17 15.37
C ARG A 97 -12.05 -6.43 15.14
N GLN A 98 -13.23 -6.31 14.55
CA GLN A 98 -14.08 -7.48 14.23
C GLN A 98 -13.58 -8.29 13.02
N TRP A 99 -12.71 -7.73 12.18
CA TRP A 99 -12.16 -8.42 11.00
C TRP A 99 -10.64 -8.27 10.87
N TRP A 100 -9.98 -7.78 11.90
CA TRP A 100 -8.54 -7.58 11.95
C TRP A 100 -8.00 -8.14 13.25
N ASP A 101 -7.19 -9.18 13.12
CA ASP A 101 -6.59 -9.85 14.27
C ASP A 101 -5.07 -9.80 14.17
N TRP A 102 -4.39 -9.68 15.32
CA TRP A 102 -2.97 -9.97 15.39
C TRP A 102 -2.75 -11.47 15.24
N ALA A 103 -1.96 -11.87 14.26
CA ALA A 103 -1.64 -13.27 13.99
C ALA A 103 -0.15 -13.54 14.24
N PRO A 104 0.20 -14.21 15.35
CA PRO A 104 1.57 -14.66 15.60
C PRO A 104 2.11 -15.49 14.44
N GLY A 105 3.34 -15.20 14.00
CA GLY A 105 3.99 -15.85 12.88
C GLY A 105 3.49 -15.43 11.49
N ALA A 106 2.51 -14.52 11.40
CA ALA A 106 2.17 -13.92 10.12
C ALA A 106 3.31 -13.01 9.64
N SER A 107 3.70 -13.20 8.39
CA SER A 107 4.84 -12.52 7.75
C SER A 107 4.67 -12.53 6.24
N TRP A 108 5.60 -11.96 5.49
CA TRP A 108 5.52 -11.93 4.02
C TRP A 108 5.54 -13.33 3.38
N ARG A 109 6.22 -14.31 4.01
CA ARG A 109 6.20 -15.73 3.57
C ARG A 109 4.93 -16.46 3.98
N HIS A 110 4.31 -16.02 5.07
CA HIS A 110 3.17 -16.67 5.71
C HIS A 110 2.05 -15.63 5.98
N PRO A 111 1.40 -15.05 4.96
CA PRO A 111 0.62 -13.82 5.13
C PRO A 111 -0.59 -13.92 6.06
N TRP A 112 -1.17 -15.12 6.21
CA TRP A 112 -2.32 -15.38 7.07
C TRP A 112 -1.96 -16.13 8.37
N GLY A 113 -0.67 -16.29 8.65
CA GLY A 113 -0.15 -17.05 9.79
C GLY A 113 0.64 -18.31 9.37
N PRO A 114 1.19 -19.07 10.34
CA PRO A 114 2.21 -20.08 10.11
C PRO A 114 1.85 -21.20 9.12
N ASP A 115 0.56 -21.49 8.96
CA ASP A 115 0.04 -22.54 8.09
C ASP A 115 -0.25 -22.06 6.65
N SER A 116 -0.01 -20.78 6.35
CA SER A 116 -0.18 -20.20 5.01
C SER A 116 1.16 -20.02 4.31
N ASP A 117 1.20 -19.99 2.98
CA ASP A 117 2.42 -19.71 2.22
C ASP A 117 2.13 -18.80 1.00
N VAL A 118 3.18 -18.53 0.22
CA VAL A 118 3.14 -17.74 -1.02
C VAL A 118 3.73 -18.50 -2.22
N ASP A 119 3.88 -19.82 -2.13
CA ASP A 119 4.59 -20.62 -3.12
C ASP A 119 3.90 -20.58 -4.49
N ASP A 120 2.56 -20.50 -4.50
CA ASP A 120 1.73 -20.35 -5.69
C ASP A 120 1.48 -18.88 -6.10
N ARG A 121 2.16 -17.92 -5.47
CA ARG A 121 1.90 -16.46 -5.59
C ARG A 121 3.16 -15.64 -5.86
N ALA A 122 4.10 -16.21 -6.61
CA ALA A 122 5.37 -15.57 -6.94
C ALA A 122 5.22 -14.18 -7.61
N ASP A 123 4.17 -13.99 -8.41
CA ASP A 123 3.84 -12.78 -9.17
C ASP A 123 2.77 -11.88 -8.50
N HIS A 124 2.30 -12.25 -7.31
CA HIS A 124 1.48 -11.38 -6.49
C HIS A 124 2.34 -10.32 -5.78
N PRO A 125 1.77 -9.15 -5.46
CA PRO A 125 2.47 -8.16 -4.64
C PRO A 125 2.84 -8.75 -3.28
N VAL A 126 4.05 -8.45 -2.82
CA VAL A 126 4.46 -8.77 -1.45
C VAL A 126 3.60 -7.98 -0.46
N VAL A 127 3.14 -8.65 0.59
CA VAL A 127 2.36 -8.07 1.70
C VAL A 127 3.02 -8.40 3.03
N GLN A 128 2.41 -7.99 4.14
CA GLN A 128 3.00 -8.12 5.48
C GLN A 128 4.41 -7.50 5.58
N VAL A 129 4.60 -6.38 4.88
CA VAL A 129 5.82 -5.58 4.90
C VAL A 129 5.55 -4.24 5.55
N ALA A 130 6.31 -3.93 6.60
CA ALA A 130 6.26 -2.65 7.28
C ALA A 130 7.06 -1.60 6.49
N TYR A 131 6.95 -0.33 6.88
CA TYR A 131 7.64 0.75 6.16
C TYR A 131 9.17 0.56 6.10
N PRO A 132 9.88 0.17 7.19
CA PRO A 132 11.32 -0.10 7.11
C PRO A 132 11.69 -1.21 6.15
N ASP A 133 10.85 -2.24 6.01
CA ASP A 133 11.07 -3.36 5.09
C ASP A 133 11.05 -2.88 3.64
N ALA A 134 10.06 -2.07 3.29
CA ALA A 134 9.93 -1.44 1.99
C ALA A 134 11.13 -0.52 1.68
N VAL A 135 11.60 0.26 2.67
CA VAL A 135 12.79 1.10 2.53
C VAL A 135 14.06 0.28 2.37
N ALA A 136 14.21 -0.83 3.12
CA ALA A 136 15.37 -1.70 3.04
C ALA A 136 15.47 -2.39 1.68
N TYR A 137 14.36 -2.92 1.17
CA TYR A 137 14.27 -3.46 -0.19
C TYR A 137 14.63 -2.40 -1.22
N ALA A 138 14.01 -1.21 -1.15
CA ALA A 138 14.23 -0.15 -2.14
C ALA A 138 15.72 0.23 -2.20
N ARG A 139 16.38 0.37 -1.05
CA ARG A 139 17.82 0.64 -0.97
C ARG A 139 18.66 -0.47 -1.59
N TRP A 140 18.36 -1.73 -1.27
CA TRP A 140 19.05 -2.89 -1.87
C TRP A 140 18.91 -2.91 -3.39
N ALA A 141 17.72 -2.57 -3.90
CA ALA A 141 17.43 -2.48 -5.32
C ALA A 141 18.08 -1.27 -6.02
N GLY A 142 18.80 -0.40 -5.29
CA GLY A 142 19.35 0.85 -5.83
C GLY A 142 18.28 1.89 -6.15
N ARG A 143 17.16 1.86 -5.43
CA ARG A 143 15.95 2.67 -5.63
C ARG A 143 15.55 3.36 -4.32
N ARG A 144 14.44 4.07 -4.33
CA ARG A 144 13.78 4.63 -3.13
C ARG A 144 12.26 4.43 -3.21
N LEU A 145 11.55 4.66 -2.11
CA LEU A 145 10.10 4.77 -2.15
C LEU A 145 9.68 6.13 -2.75
N PRO A 146 8.50 6.22 -3.39
CA PRO A 146 7.97 7.48 -3.88
C PRO A 146 7.56 8.39 -2.71
N THR A 147 7.62 9.70 -2.92
CA THR A 147 6.84 10.65 -2.12
C THR A 147 5.35 10.50 -2.43
N GLU A 148 4.48 10.99 -1.56
CA GLU A 148 3.03 11.02 -1.83
C GLU A 148 2.69 11.74 -3.13
N ALA A 149 3.39 12.84 -3.42
CA ALA A 149 3.17 13.65 -4.61
C ALA A 149 3.59 12.92 -5.90
N GLU A 150 4.76 12.27 -5.89
CA GLU A 150 5.22 11.44 -7.02
C GLU A 150 4.27 10.29 -7.28
N TRP A 151 3.82 9.62 -6.21
CA TRP A 151 2.88 8.53 -6.33
C TRP A 151 1.56 8.99 -6.93
N GLU A 152 0.98 10.10 -6.45
CA GLU A 152 -0.30 10.59 -6.96
C GLU A 152 -0.19 11.12 -8.39
N TYR A 153 0.90 11.80 -8.72
CA TYR A 153 1.21 12.21 -10.10
C TYR A 153 1.24 10.98 -11.02
N ALA A 154 1.96 9.93 -10.61
CA ALA A 154 2.06 8.68 -11.37
C ALA A 154 0.70 7.99 -11.51
N ALA A 155 -0.08 7.90 -10.41
CA ALA A 155 -1.38 7.24 -10.38
C ALA A 155 -2.40 7.96 -11.26
N ARG A 156 -2.34 9.29 -11.33
CA ARG A 156 -3.19 10.10 -12.19
C ARG A 156 -2.96 9.87 -13.68
N GLY A 157 -1.82 9.35 -14.13
CA GLY A 157 -1.68 8.90 -15.53
C GLY A 157 -2.03 9.97 -16.57
N ALA A 158 -1.68 11.24 -16.33
CA ALA A 158 -2.04 12.42 -17.14
C ALA A 158 -3.54 12.78 -17.19
N THR A 159 -4.38 12.27 -16.27
CA THR A 159 -5.78 12.69 -16.11
C THR A 159 -6.02 13.47 -14.79
N THR A 160 -7.12 14.21 -14.75
CA THR A 160 -7.64 14.91 -13.55
C THR A 160 -8.93 14.27 -13.01
N THR A 161 -9.34 13.14 -13.57
CA THR A 161 -10.59 12.44 -13.22
C THR A 161 -10.52 11.78 -11.84
N THR A 162 -11.66 11.30 -11.37
CA THR A 162 -11.84 10.66 -10.07
C THR A 162 -10.97 9.42 -9.88
N TYR A 163 -10.93 8.55 -10.90
CA TYR A 163 -10.09 7.36 -10.97
C TYR A 163 -8.96 7.54 -11.98
N ALA A 164 -7.98 6.64 -11.97
CA ALA A 164 -6.84 6.66 -12.90
C ALA A 164 -7.23 6.44 -14.37
N TRP A 165 -8.47 6.02 -14.63
CA TRP A 165 -9.02 5.69 -15.95
C TRP A 165 -10.25 6.51 -16.35
N GLY A 166 -10.78 7.38 -15.48
CA GLY A 166 -12.00 8.14 -15.75
C GLY A 166 -12.79 8.48 -14.48
N ASP A 167 -14.02 8.94 -14.67
CA ASP A 167 -14.93 9.28 -13.56
C ASP A 167 -15.89 8.15 -13.18
N GLU A 168 -16.07 7.16 -14.05
CA GLU A 168 -16.86 5.97 -13.77
C GLU A 168 -15.99 4.89 -13.12
N GLU A 169 -16.48 4.28 -12.04
CA GLU A 169 -15.75 3.22 -11.33
C GLU A 169 -15.57 1.97 -12.20
N LYS A 170 -16.64 1.59 -12.91
CA LYS A 170 -16.70 0.41 -13.77
C LYS A 170 -17.13 0.80 -15.18
N PRO A 171 -16.27 1.48 -15.97
CA PRO A 171 -16.62 1.94 -17.30
C PRO A 171 -17.12 0.77 -18.16
N ALA A 172 -18.33 0.90 -18.71
CA ALA A 172 -19.01 -0.16 -19.45
C ALA A 172 -19.13 -1.51 -18.69
N GLY A 173 -19.18 -1.46 -17.35
CA GLY A 173 -19.23 -2.62 -16.47
C GLY A 173 -17.89 -3.34 -16.26
N GLN A 174 -16.79 -2.83 -16.81
CA GLN A 174 -15.46 -3.44 -16.67
C GLN A 174 -14.86 -3.17 -15.29
N LEU A 175 -14.29 -4.20 -14.66
CA LEU A 175 -13.46 -4.02 -13.47
C LEU A 175 -12.08 -3.49 -13.88
N MET A 176 -11.69 -2.35 -13.30
CA MET A 176 -10.45 -1.64 -13.63
C MET A 176 -9.36 -1.79 -12.56
N ALA A 177 -9.70 -2.38 -11.41
CA ALA A 177 -8.80 -2.60 -10.29
C ALA A 177 -9.28 -3.80 -9.46
N ASN A 178 -8.35 -4.41 -8.72
CA ASN A 178 -8.70 -5.39 -7.70
C ASN A 178 -9.20 -4.67 -6.44
N THR A 179 -10.52 -4.60 -6.28
CA THR A 179 -11.21 -4.08 -5.09
C THR A 179 -12.27 -5.08 -4.61
N TRP A 180 -12.80 -4.90 -3.41
CA TRP A 180 -13.79 -5.81 -2.85
C TRP A 180 -15.06 -5.83 -3.71
N GLN A 181 -15.53 -7.04 -4.04
CA GLN A 181 -16.81 -7.23 -4.73
C GLN A 181 -17.80 -7.88 -3.76
N GLY A 182 -19.03 -7.39 -3.67
CA GLY A 182 -20.04 -7.97 -2.78
C GLY A 182 -20.35 -7.10 -1.58
N LYS A 183 -20.31 -7.66 -0.36
CA LYS A 183 -20.66 -6.96 0.88
C LYS A 183 -19.57 -7.13 1.94
N PHE A 184 -18.89 -6.03 2.24
CA PHE A 184 -17.82 -6.03 3.24
C PHE A 184 -18.38 -6.19 4.67
N PRO A 185 -17.69 -6.88 5.60
CA PRO A 185 -16.47 -7.69 5.46
C PRO A 185 -16.72 -9.21 5.35
N TYR A 186 -17.95 -9.65 5.02
CA TYR A 186 -18.35 -11.06 5.14
C TYR A 186 -18.62 -11.77 3.80
N ARG A 187 -18.84 -11.03 2.71
CA ARG A 187 -19.09 -11.62 1.39
C ARG A 187 -18.24 -10.93 0.33
N ASN A 188 -17.14 -11.58 -0.07
CA ASN A 188 -16.34 -11.18 -1.22
C ASN A 188 -16.69 -12.10 -2.41
N ASP A 189 -17.18 -11.54 -3.51
CA ASP A 189 -17.53 -12.24 -4.75
C ASP A 189 -16.32 -12.36 -5.70
N GLY A 190 -15.19 -11.73 -5.34
CA GLY A 190 -13.91 -11.77 -6.05
C GLY A 190 -13.84 -10.84 -7.27
N ALA A 191 -12.79 -10.03 -7.37
CA ALA A 191 -12.54 -9.22 -8.56
C ALA A 191 -11.90 -10.10 -9.64
N LEU A 192 -12.67 -10.49 -10.66
CA LEU A 192 -12.24 -11.52 -11.64
C LEU A 192 -11.83 -12.85 -10.98
N GLY A 193 -12.49 -13.21 -9.86
CA GLY A 193 -12.18 -14.40 -9.09
C GLY A 193 -11.11 -14.22 -8.00
N TRP A 194 -10.50 -13.04 -7.89
CA TRP A 194 -9.51 -12.76 -6.85
C TRP A 194 -10.18 -12.25 -5.56
N PHE A 195 -10.16 -13.07 -4.51
CA PHE A 195 -10.69 -12.74 -3.17
C PHE A 195 -9.67 -12.01 -2.27
N GLY A 196 -8.39 -12.07 -2.64
CA GLY A 196 -7.27 -11.41 -1.99
C GLY A 196 -6.50 -10.56 -3.00
N THR A 197 -5.17 -10.55 -2.90
CA THR A 197 -4.32 -9.98 -3.96
C THR A 197 -4.51 -10.75 -5.27
N SER A 198 -4.23 -10.08 -6.38
CA SER A 198 -4.12 -10.66 -7.73
C SER A 198 -2.68 -10.56 -8.23
N PRO A 199 -2.27 -11.37 -9.21
CA PRO A 199 -1.01 -11.18 -9.92
C PRO A 199 -0.88 -9.73 -10.39
N VAL A 200 0.32 -9.16 -10.28
CA VAL A 200 0.55 -7.79 -10.72
C VAL A 200 0.27 -7.66 -12.22
N GLY A 201 -0.39 -6.57 -12.61
CA GLY A 201 -0.76 -6.34 -14.00
C GLY A 201 -2.02 -7.05 -14.49
N THR A 202 -2.79 -7.70 -13.59
CA THR A 202 -4.06 -8.34 -13.94
C THR A 202 -5.08 -7.34 -14.52
N PHE A 203 -5.11 -6.12 -13.99
CA PHE A 203 -6.05 -5.07 -14.39
C PHE A 203 -5.39 -4.08 -15.34
N PRO A 204 -6.16 -3.30 -16.14
CA PRO A 204 -5.60 -2.38 -17.12
C PRO A 204 -4.65 -1.34 -16.52
N ALA A 205 -3.60 -0.98 -17.25
CA ALA A 205 -2.72 0.11 -16.89
C ALA A 205 -3.39 1.49 -17.02
N ASN A 206 -2.88 2.48 -16.28
CA ASN A 206 -3.28 3.88 -16.44
C ASN A 206 -2.60 4.54 -17.67
N GLY A 207 -2.83 5.84 -17.88
CA GLY A 207 -2.29 6.58 -19.02
C GLY A 207 -0.75 6.68 -19.10
N PHE A 208 -0.02 6.31 -18.04
CA PHE A 208 1.44 6.19 -18.05
C PHE A 208 1.93 4.75 -18.22
N GLY A 209 1.04 3.77 -18.42
CA GLY A 209 1.43 2.36 -18.52
C GLY A 209 1.77 1.73 -17.17
N LEU A 210 1.30 2.32 -16.06
CA LEU A 210 1.48 1.79 -14.71
C LEU A 210 0.28 0.94 -14.31
N PHE A 211 0.56 -0.21 -13.71
CA PHE A 211 -0.44 -1.17 -13.28
C PHE A 211 -0.64 -1.12 -11.77
N ASP A 212 -1.84 -1.51 -11.33
CA ASP A 212 -2.20 -1.63 -9.91
C ASP A 212 -1.92 -0.36 -9.07
N MET A 213 -1.91 0.82 -9.70
CA MET A 213 -1.84 2.09 -8.97
C MET A 213 -3.08 2.29 -8.09
N ILE A 214 -4.17 1.59 -8.37
CA ILE A 214 -5.40 1.62 -7.58
C ILE A 214 -5.80 0.17 -7.30
N GLY A 215 -6.13 -0.13 -6.05
CA GLY A 215 -6.51 -1.48 -5.62
C GLY A 215 -5.33 -2.43 -5.50
N ASN A 216 -5.62 -3.73 -5.44
CA ASN A 216 -4.69 -4.83 -5.16
C ASN A 216 -4.03 -4.70 -3.77
N VAL A 217 -3.06 -3.81 -3.59
CA VAL A 217 -2.45 -3.50 -2.29
C VAL A 217 -2.32 -2.00 -2.10
N TRP A 218 -2.44 -1.55 -0.86
CA TRP A 218 -2.00 -0.23 -0.46
C TRP A 218 -0.49 -0.11 -0.66
N GLU A 219 -0.01 1.09 -0.96
CA GLU A 219 1.41 1.32 -1.21
C GLU A 219 2.03 2.36 -0.27
N TRP A 220 3.18 1.98 0.31
CA TRP A 220 4.00 2.86 1.13
C TRP A 220 4.57 4.05 0.35
N THR A 221 4.49 5.24 0.94
CA THR A 221 5.21 6.44 0.49
C THR A 221 6.11 7.00 1.58
N THR A 222 7.08 7.84 1.22
CA THR A 222 8.01 8.46 2.19
C THR A 222 7.41 9.63 2.96
N THR A 223 6.21 10.10 2.59
CA THR A 223 5.61 11.31 3.17
C THR A 223 4.92 10.99 4.49
N PRO A 224 5.33 11.60 5.62
CA PRO A 224 4.63 11.47 6.88
C PRO A 224 3.18 11.93 6.75
N PHE A 225 2.27 11.17 7.35
CA PHE A 225 0.85 11.50 7.27
C PHE A 225 0.54 12.77 8.07
N SER A 226 -0.37 13.57 7.52
CA SER A 226 -0.99 14.69 8.22
C SER A 226 -2.45 14.81 7.82
N ALA A 227 -3.28 15.27 8.76
CA ALA A 227 -4.72 15.39 8.58
C ALA A 227 -5.11 16.23 7.36
N HIS A 228 -4.26 17.15 6.92
CA HIS A 228 -4.40 17.90 5.67
C HIS A 228 -3.06 17.98 4.95
N HIS A 229 -3.06 18.25 3.65
CA HIS A 229 -1.81 18.46 2.91
C HIS A 229 -1.01 19.65 3.46
N ARG A 230 0.29 19.46 3.66
CA ARG A 230 1.21 20.52 4.12
C ARG A 230 1.82 21.24 2.91
N ILE A 231 1.12 22.26 2.42
CA ILE A 231 1.48 22.98 1.19
C ILE A 231 2.79 23.78 1.36
N ASP A 232 3.03 24.36 2.54
CA ASP A 232 4.17 25.26 2.80
C ASP A 232 5.45 24.54 3.27
N GLN A 233 5.39 23.21 3.47
CA GLN A 233 6.51 22.39 3.93
C GLN A 233 6.54 21.07 3.17
N PRO A 234 6.91 21.08 1.87
CA PRO A 234 7.07 19.85 1.13
C PRO A 234 8.13 18.97 1.82
N PRO A 235 7.87 17.67 2.02
CA PRO A 235 8.81 16.78 2.69
C PRO A 235 10.12 16.72 1.91
N LYS A 236 11.25 16.95 2.59
CA LYS A 236 12.58 16.80 1.99
C LYS A 236 12.84 15.30 1.77
N ALA A 237 13.00 14.89 0.51
CA ALA A 237 13.24 13.50 0.11
C ALA A 237 14.55 12.89 0.65
N CYS A 238 15.47 13.69 1.19
CA CYS A 238 16.86 13.27 1.41
C CYS A 238 17.13 12.42 2.66
N CYS A 239 16.19 12.32 3.61
CA CYS A 239 16.48 11.69 4.90
C CYS A 239 15.30 10.81 5.37
N ALA A 240 15.17 9.60 4.80
CA ALA A 240 14.36 8.57 5.45
C ALA A 240 14.95 8.28 6.84
N PRO A 241 14.20 8.39 7.95
CA PRO A 241 14.75 8.20 9.29
C PRO A 241 15.31 6.78 9.41
N ALA A 242 16.62 6.67 9.68
CA ALA A 242 17.26 5.43 10.08
C ALA A 242 16.95 5.19 11.56
N GLY A 243 16.41 4.02 11.89
CA GLY A 243 16.03 3.65 13.25
C GLY A 243 14.94 2.58 13.28
N PRO A 244 14.64 2.01 14.46
CA PRO A 244 13.55 1.07 14.64
C PRO A 244 12.21 1.70 14.21
N ALA A 245 11.25 0.86 13.84
CA ALA A 245 9.93 1.29 13.40
C ALA A 245 9.21 2.01 14.56
N ASP A 246 9.22 3.33 14.56
CA ASP A 246 8.54 4.13 15.59
C ASP A 246 7.01 4.08 15.37
N PRO A 247 6.23 3.46 16.27
CA PRO A 247 4.78 3.34 16.14
C PRO A 247 4.05 4.69 16.25
N THR A 248 4.71 5.73 16.76
CA THR A 248 4.14 7.08 16.89
C THR A 248 4.15 7.88 15.59
N ILE A 249 4.90 7.40 14.57
CA ILE A 249 5.02 8.04 13.27
C ILE A 249 4.21 7.25 12.25
N SER A 250 3.23 7.91 11.65
CA SER A 250 2.48 7.38 10.52
C SER A 250 3.01 7.90 9.19
N GLN A 251 3.18 7.00 8.23
CA GLN A 251 3.41 7.35 6.83
C GLN A 251 2.11 7.38 6.06
N THR A 252 2.12 8.07 4.93
CA THR A 252 0.96 8.12 4.04
C THR A 252 0.95 6.90 3.13
N LEU A 253 -0.13 6.12 3.20
CA LEU A 253 -0.46 5.09 2.22
C LEU A 253 -1.31 5.66 1.09
N LYS A 254 -1.15 5.10 -0.11
CA LYS A 254 -1.91 5.47 -1.31
C LYS A 254 -2.45 4.25 -2.05
N GLY A 255 -3.51 4.45 -2.85
CA GLY A 255 -4.01 3.48 -3.82
C GLY A 255 -5.21 2.62 -3.41
N GLY A 256 -5.45 2.40 -2.12
CA GLY A 256 -6.44 1.40 -1.69
C GLY A 256 -5.93 -0.04 -1.91
N SER A 257 -6.77 -1.03 -1.63
CA SER A 257 -6.40 -2.44 -1.79
C SER A 257 -7.59 -3.30 -2.24
N HIS A 258 -7.36 -4.60 -2.40
CA HIS A 258 -8.41 -5.60 -2.64
C HIS A 258 -9.48 -5.66 -1.53
N LEU A 259 -9.23 -5.07 -0.34
CA LEU A 259 -10.22 -4.98 0.74
C LEU A 259 -11.05 -3.70 0.71
N CYS A 260 -10.75 -2.76 -0.18
CA CYS A 260 -11.52 -1.53 -0.27
C CYS A 260 -12.88 -1.78 -0.92
N ALA A 261 -13.94 -1.33 -0.24
CA ALA A 261 -15.34 -1.44 -0.65
C ALA A 261 -16.01 -0.06 -0.62
N PRO A 262 -16.95 0.26 -1.55
CA PRO A 262 -17.64 1.55 -1.57
C PRO A 262 -18.29 1.93 -0.23
N GLU A 263 -18.88 0.96 0.46
CA GLU A 263 -19.63 1.16 1.71
C GLU A 263 -18.75 1.37 2.96
N TYR A 264 -17.44 1.13 2.87
CA TYR A 264 -16.53 1.19 4.02
C TYR A 264 -15.28 2.02 3.75
N CYS A 265 -14.59 1.75 2.65
CA CYS A 265 -13.31 2.34 2.31
C CYS A 265 -13.24 2.69 0.82
N HIS A 266 -13.77 3.85 0.44
CA HIS A 266 -13.73 4.34 -0.95
C HIS A 266 -12.39 5.04 -1.26
N ARG A 267 -11.27 4.43 -0.86
CA ARG A 267 -9.91 4.98 -1.03
C ARG A 267 -9.14 4.40 -2.22
N TYR A 268 -9.83 3.73 -3.14
CA TYR A 268 -9.28 3.29 -4.43
C TYR A 268 -9.34 4.40 -5.47
N ARG A 269 -8.71 5.55 -5.17
CA ARG A 269 -8.64 6.74 -6.03
C ARG A 269 -7.26 7.38 -5.89
N PRO A 270 -6.70 8.04 -6.92
CA PRO A 270 -5.36 8.63 -6.83
C PRO A 270 -5.22 9.65 -5.68
N ALA A 271 -6.26 10.47 -5.46
CA ALA A 271 -6.27 11.49 -4.41
C ALA A 271 -6.40 10.91 -3.00
N ALA A 272 -6.95 9.70 -2.86
CA ALA A 272 -7.18 9.11 -1.55
C ALA A 272 -5.87 8.81 -0.82
N ARG A 273 -5.91 8.90 0.50
CA ARG A 273 -4.76 8.72 1.38
C ARG A 273 -5.20 8.16 2.73
N SER A 274 -4.32 7.41 3.38
CA SER A 274 -4.58 6.85 4.71
C SER A 274 -3.31 6.90 5.57
N PRO A 275 -3.42 7.16 6.89
CA PRO A 275 -2.29 6.97 7.80
C PRO A 275 -2.04 5.48 8.01
N GLN A 276 -0.76 5.11 8.13
CA GLN A 276 -0.34 3.82 8.68
C GLN A 276 0.93 3.99 9.49
N SER A 277 0.95 3.45 10.72
CA SER A 277 2.15 3.44 11.56
C SER A 277 3.27 2.62 10.91
N ARG A 278 4.51 3.09 11.05
CA ARG A 278 5.67 2.52 10.32
C ARG A 278 5.98 1.05 10.66
N ASP A 279 5.52 0.58 11.81
CA ASP A 279 5.79 -0.74 12.38
C ASP A 279 4.76 -1.81 11.99
N THR A 280 3.61 -1.40 11.50
CA THR A 280 2.49 -2.32 11.28
C THR A 280 2.49 -2.86 9.85
N ALA A 281 2.69 -4.17 9.75
CA ALA A 281 2.48 -4.97 8.57
C ALA A 281 1.02 -5.47 8.52
N THR A 282 0.42 -5.50 7.32
CA THR A 282 -0.93 -6.08 7.11
C THR A 282 -1.01 -6.92 5.83
N THR A 283 -2.05 -7.75 5.72
CA THR A 283 -2.33 -8.57 4.52
C THR A 283 -2.66 -7.79 3.25
N HIS A 284 -2.74 -6.47 3.29
CA HIS A 284 -3.14 -5.65 2.15
C HIS A 284 -2.20 -4.49 1.84
N ILE A 285 -1.06 -4.36 2.54
CA ILE A 285 -0.08 -3.30 2.31
C ILE A 285 1.16 -3.90 1.67
N GLY A 286 1.54 -3.35 0.52
CA GLY A 286 2.79 -3.59 -0.17
C GLY A 286 3.46 -2.25 -0.53
N PHE A 287 4.23 -2.23 -1.62
CA PHE A 287 4.89 -1.02 -2.09
C PHE A 287 5.40 -1.17 -3.53
N ARG A 288 5.78 -0.04 -4.13
CA ARG A 288 6.58 0.03 -5.34
C ARG A 288 7.69 1.07 -5.17
N CYS A 289 8.73 0.97 -5.97
CA CYS A 289 9.90 1.83 -5.90
C CYS A 289 9.95 2.85 -7.06
N VAL A 290 10.73 3.90 -6.86
CA VAL A 290 11.13 4.89 -7.85
C VAL A 290 12.65 5.05 -7.88
N ALA A 291 13.15 5.63 -8.96
CA ALA A 291 14.55 6.03 -9.11
C ALA A 291 14.62 7.49 -9.59
N ASP A 292 15.60 8.21 -9.07
CA ASP A 292 15.93 9.56 -9.54
C ASP A 292 16.61 9.48 -10.92
N ARG A 293 16.49 10.59 -11.67
CA ARG A 293 17.09 10.80 -12.98
C ARG A 293 18.27 11.77 -12.90
#